data_AF-A0A2A5SZ95-F1
#
_entry.id   AF-A0A2A5SZ95-F1
#
_cell.length_a   1.000
_cell.length_b   1.000
_cell.length_c   1.000
_cell.angle_alpha   90.00
_cell.angle_beta   90.00
_cell.angle_gamma   90.00
#
_symmetry.space_group_name_H-M   'P 1'
#
loop_
_entity.id
_entity.type
_entity.pdbx_description
1 polymer ?
#
loop_
_entity_poly.entity_id
_entity_poly.type
_entity_poly.pdbx_seq_one_letter_code
_entity_poly.pdbx_strand_id
1 'polypeptide(L)'
;MLDNFISLQANGKQGVVRNGHLPERYLQTGLGDITVKVPKVRDRTGSEIKFNNTLVPLYLKRTKNIEELISWVYPAGDPTGDMQLTLKLL
;
A
#
# COMPACT_ATOMS: atom_id res chain seq x y z
N MET A 1 -11.66 -8.29 3.48
CA MET A 1 -10.28 -8.71 3.10
C MET A 1 -9.68 -9.77 4.03
N LEU A 2 -9.87 -9.70 5.36
CA LEU A 2 -9.45 -10.81 6.23
C LEU A 2 -10.44 -11.98 6.25
N ASP A 3 -11.59 -11.78 5.61
CA ASP A 3 -12.69 -12.73 5.55
C ASP A 3 -12.30 -13.99 4.76
N ASN A 4 -11.32 -13.87 3.86
CA ASN A 4 -10.76 -14.96 3.06
C ASN A 4 -10.05 -16.04 3.92
N PHE A 5 -9.68 -15.73 5.18
CA PHE A 5 -8.95 -16.64 6.06
C PHE A 5 -9.80 -17.17 7.23
N ILE A 6 -11.13 -16.97 7.21
CA ILE A 6 -12.03 -17.39 8.29
C ILE A 6 -12.11 -18.92 8.42
N SER A 7 -12.01 -19.64 7.30
CA SER A 7 -12.10 -21.11 7.27
C SER A 7 -10.85 -21.82 7.79
N LEU A 8 -9.73 -21.11 7.95
CA LEU A 8 -8.49 -21.70 8.44
C LEU A 8 -8.52 -21.82 9.96
N GLN A 9 -8.38 -23.04 10.45
CA GLN A 9 -8.37 -23.35 11.88
C GLN A 9 -7.07 -24.04 12.29
N ALA A 10 -6.54 -23.65 13.44
CA ALA A 10 -5.46 -24.33 14.14
C ALA A 10 -5.98 -24.76 15.50
N ASN A 11 -6.01 -26.07 15.77
CA ASN A 11 -6.44 -26.65 17.05
C ASN A 11 -7.83 -26.15 17.52
N GLY A 12 -8.80 -26.08 16.60
CA GLY A 12 -10.17 -25.62 16.88
C GLY A 12 -10.32 -24.11 17.13
N LYS A 13 -9.25 -23.33 16.93
CA LYS A 13 -9.27 -21.86 17.00
C LYS A 13 -8.93 -21.27 15.64
N GLN A 14 -9.30 -20.01 15.40
CA GLN A 14 -8.95 -19.32 14.16
C GLN A 14 -7.43 -19.33 13.94
N GLY A 15 -7.02 -19.86 12.79
CA GLY A 15 -5.61 -20.05 12.43
C GLY A 15 -4.90 -18.73 12.12
N VAL A 16 -5.63 -17.77 11.54
CA VAL A 16 -5.10 -16.46 11.16
C VAL A 16 -5.75 -15.38 12.01
N VAL A 17 -4.93 -14.62 12.77
CA VAL A 17 -5.43 -13.57 13.67
C VAL A 17 -4.81 -12.22 13.35
N ARG A 18 -5.57 -11.14 13.54
CA ARG A 18 -5.02 -9.78 13.53
C ARG A 18 -4.10 -9.59 14.73
N ASN A 19 -2.89 -9.07 14.49
CA ASN A 19 -1.87 -8.80 15.49
C ASN A 19 -1.39 -7.35 15.40
N GLY A 20 -2.34 -6.42 15.59
CA GLY A 20 -2.09 -4.98 15.51
C GLY A 20 -1.93 -4.46 14.08
N HIS A 21 -1.15 -3.39 13.94
CA HIS A 21 -0.90 -2.70 12.67
C HIS A 21 0.60 -2.55 12.43
N LEU A 22 0.97 -2.45 11.16
CA LEU A 22 2.30 -1.96 10.77
C LEU A 22 2.43 -0.48 11.09
N PRO A 23 3.66 0.05 11.21
CA PRO A 23 3.90 1.47 11.36
C PRO A 23 3.14 2.28 10.31
N GLU A 24 2.66 3.44 10.74
CA GLU A 24 2.03 4.41 9.85
C GLU A 24 3.03 4.85 8.78
N ARG A 25 2.53 4.98 7.55
CA ARG A 25 3.31 5.52 6.44
C ARG A 25 2.48 6.44 5.58
N TYR A 26 3.15 7.38 4.94
CA TYR A 26 2.55 8.31 4.00
C TYR A 26 2.49 7.69 2.60
N LEU A 27 1.35 7.86 1.96
CA LEU A 27 1.11 7.50 0.56
C LEU A 27 0.79 8.78 -0.21
N GLN A 28 1.62 9.11 -1.19
CA GLN A 28 1.39 10.25 -2.06
C GLN A 28 0.24 9.90 -3.01
N THR A 29 -0.85 10.65 -2.91
CA THR A 29 -2.06 10.52 -3.74
C THR A 29 -2.24 11.83 -4.52
N GLY A 30 -3.00 11.83 -5.62
CA GLY A 30 -3.24 13.06 -6.39
C GLY A 30 -3.86 14.21 -5.57
N LEU A 31 -4.52 13.89 -4.46
CA LEU A 31 -5.05 14.87 -3.49
C LEU A 31 -4.03 15.33 -2.43
N GLY A 32 -2.82 14.77 -2.42
CA GLY A 32 -1.80 14.98 -1.38
C GLY A 32 -1.44 13.71 -0.62
N ASP A 33 -0.69 13.89 0.46
CA ASP A 33 -0.19 12.79 1.28
C ASP A 33 -1.28 12.26 2.22
N ILE A 34 -1.53 10.95 2.14
CA ILE A 34 -2.50 10.26 2.99
C ILE A 34 -1.75 9.29 3.90
N THR A 35 -2.02 9.36 5.20
CA THR A 35 -1.47 8.41 6.18
C THR A 35 -2.25 7.10 6.14
N VAL A 36 -1.54 5.98 5.95
CA VAL A 36 -2.15 4.65 5.87
C VAL A 36 -1.62 3.74 6.98
N LYS A 37 -2.54 3.04 7.65
CA LYS A 37 -2.26 1.92 8.57
C LYS A 37 -2.63 0.61 7.91
N VAL A 38 -1.67 -0.30 7.78
CA VAL A 38 -1.91 -1.65 7.25
C VAL A 38 -2.02 -2.63 8.41
N PRO A 39 -3.08 -3.47 8.48
CA PRO A 39 -3.21 -4.46 9.53
C PRO A 39 -2.08 -5.49 9.44
N LYS A 40 -1.52 -5.85 10.60
CA LYS A 40 -0.55 -6.94 10.72
C LYS A 40 -1.28 -8.21 11.08
N VAL A 41 -0.93 -9.30 10.44
CA VAL A 41 -1.58 -10.60 10.63
C VAL A 41 -0.54 -11.58 11.17
N ARG A 42 -0.94 -12.41 12.14
CA ARG A 42 -0.12 -13.50 12.68
C ARG A 42 -0.78 -14.82 12.34
N ASP A 43 0.00 -15.71 11.76
CA ASP A 43 -0.38 -17.09 11.52
C ASP A 43 -0.10 -17.96 12.76
N ARG A 44 -1.03 -18.87 13.07
CA ARG A 44 -0.95 -19.89 14.13
C ARG A 44 -0.98 -21.31 13.59
N THR A 45 -1.20 -21.50 12.29
CA THR A 45 -1.26 -22.82 11.64
C THR A 45 0.11 -23.44 11.39
N GLY A 46 1.18 -22.63 11.44
CA GLY A 46 2.54 -23.06 11.10
C GLY A 46 2.80 -23.10 9.60
N SER A 47 1.84 -22.72 8.77
CA SER A 47 1.95 -22.68 7.30
C SER A 47 2.58 -21.39 6.75
N GLU A 48 3.01 -20.49 7.64
CA GLU A 48 3.66 -19.20 7.35
C GLU A 48 2.85 -18.29 6.40
N ILE A 49 1.53 -18.25 6.59
CA ILE A 49 0.63 -17.46 5.75
C ILE A 49 0.89 -15.97 5.95
N LYS A 50 1.32 -15.28 4.88
CA LYS A 50 1.58 -13.83 4.87
C LYS A 50 0.39 -13.08 4.27
N PHE A 51 -0.12 -12.09 5.01
CA PHE A 51 -1.15 -11.20 4.51
C PHE A 51 -0.54 -10.12 3.60
N ASN A 52 -0.93 -10.14 2.32
CA ASN A 52 -0.59 -9.10 1.36
C ASN A 52 -1.83 -8.24 1.09
N ASN A 53 -1.74 -6.94 1.39
CA ASN A 53 -2.80 -5.99 1.08
C ASN A 53 -2.76 -5.65 -0.41
N THR A 54 -3.83 -5.95 -1.15
CA THR A 54 -3.92 -5.68 -2.60
C THR A 54 -4.21 -4.21 -2.92
N LEU A 55 -4.88 -3.49 -2.01
CA LEU A 55 -5.15 -2.05 -2.18
C LEU A 55 -3.89 -1.23 -1.93
N VAL A 56 -3.14 -1.58 -0.90
CA VAL A 56 -1.92 -0.87 -0.50
C VAL A 56 -0.78 -1.88 -0.34
N PRO A 57 -0.12 -2.26 -1.45
CA PRO A 57 1.00 -3.19 -1.45
C PRO A 57 2.11 -2.74 -0.51
N LEU A 58 2.85 -3.71 0.04
CA LEU A 58 4.03 -3.41 0.83
C LEU A 58 5.01 -2.61 -0.05
N TYR A 59 5.50 -1.48 0.48
CA TYR A 59 6.40 -0.54 -0.20
C TYR A 59 5.80 0.39 -1.27
N LEU A 60 4.49 0.35 -1.55
CA LEU A 60 3.87 1.38 -2.39
C LEU A 60 4.02 2.76 -1.72
N LYS A 61 4.64 3.73 -2.40
CA LYS A 61 4.81 5.11 -1.92
C LYS A 61 3.91 6.12 -2.62
N ARG A 62 3.56 5.87 -3.88
CA ARG A 62 2.73 6.73 -4.71
C ARG A 62 1.57 5.93 -5.29
N THR A 63 0.46 6.60 -5.59
CA THR A 63 -0.65 5.96 -6.30
C THR A 63 -0.36 5.85 -7.79
N LYS A 64 -0.98 4.87 -8.46
CA LYS A 64 -0.82 4.62 -9.91
C LYS A 64 -1.07 5.87 -10.75
N ASN A 65 -2.07 6.67 -10.37
CA ASN A 65 -2.41 7.89 -11.09
C ASN A 65 -1.26 8.93 -11.10
N ILE A 66 -0.52 9.08 -9.98
CA ILE A 66 0.67 9.93 -9.94
C ILE A 66 1.81 9.36 -10.77
N GLU A 67 2.01 8.04 -10.72
CA GLU A 67 3.06 7.41 -11.53
C GLU A 67 2.79 7.56 -13.03
N GLU A 68 1.54 7.42 -13.46
CA GLU A 68 1.09 7.69 -14.83
C GLU A 68 1.29 9.16 -15.21
N LEU A 69 0.93 10.10 -14.33
CA LEU A 69 1.17 11.53 -14.53
C LEU A 69 2.66 11.82 -14.73
N ILE A 70 3.52 11.29 -13.86
CA ILE A 70 4.98 11.43 -13.97
C ILE A 70 5.48 10.85 -15.29
N SER A 71 4.98 9.67 -15.67
CA SER A 71 5.35 9.01 -16.92
C SER A 71 4.90 9.78 -18.16
N TRP A 72 3.89 10.66 -18.05
CA TRP A 72 3.47 11.53 -19.15
C TRP A 72 4.26 12.84 -19.19
N VAL A 73 4.47 13.46 -18.03
CA VAL A 73 5.23 14.71 -17.88
C VAL A 73 6.69 14.54 -18.28
N TYR A 74 7.31 13.41 -17.92
CA TYR A 74 8.73 13.15 -18.19
C TYR A 74 9.08 13.20 -19.69
N PRO A 75 8.37 12.48 -20.59
CA PRO A 75 8.58 12.57 -22.03
C PRO A 75 8.03 13.87 -22.65
N ALA A 76 7.06 14.54 -22.03
CA ALA A 76 6.53 15.81 -22.55
C ALA A 76 7.53 16.97 -22.46
N GLY A 77 8.57 16.86 -21.61
CA GLY A 77 9.66 17.82 -21.52
C GLY A 77 9.16 19.19 -21.07
N ASP A 78 9.05 19.39 -19.76
CA ASP A 78 8.87 20.75 -19.22
C ASP A 78 10.04 21.64 -19.71
N PRO A 79 9.77 22.75 -20.41
CA PRO A 79 10.81 23.65 -20.92
C PRO A 79 11.69 24.25 -19.81
N THR A 80 11.22 24.20 -18.55
CA THR A 80 11.97 24.66 -17.37
C THR A 80 12.97 23.59 -16.87
N GLY A 81 12.81 22.33 -17.28
CA GLY A 81 13.61 21.19 -16.79
C GLY A 81 13.39 20.85 -15.31
N ASP A 82 12.48 21.56 -14.62
CA ASP A 82 12.24 21.40 -13.19
C ASP A 82 11.01 20.53 -12.93
N MET A 83 11.25 19.22 -12.89
CA MET A 83 10.21 18.24 -12.56
C MET A 83 9.53 18.53 -11.22
N GLN A 84 10.25 19.04 -10.22
CA GLN A 84 9.64 19.26 -8.89
C GLN A 84 8.63 20.41 -8.95
N LEU A 85 8.94 21.44 -9.73
CA LEU A 85 8.08 22.60 -9.93
C LEU A 85 6.82 22.19 -10.73
N THR A 86 6.99 21.43 -11.81
CA THR A 86 5.86 20.93 -12.61
C THR A 86 4.94 20.01 -11.80
N LEU A 87 5.48 19.10 -10.99
CA LEU A 87 4.67 18.24 -10.12
C LEU A 87 3.92 19.00 -9.01
N LYS A 88 4.37 20.21 -8.67
CA LYS A 88 3.77 21.04 -7.60
C LYS A 88 2.73 22.02 -8.13
N LEU A 89 2.80 22.37 -9.41
CA LEU A 89 1.84 23.25 -10.09
C LEU A 89 0.61 22.50 -10.63
N LEU A 90 0.72 21.18 -10.79
CA LEU A 90 -0.36 20.25 -11.10
C LEU A 90 -1.13 19.86 -9.84
#